data_AF-A0A0B7BUC8-F1
#
_entry.id   AF-A0A0B7BUC8-F1
#
_cell.length_a   1.000
_cell.length_b   1.000
_cell.length_c   1.000
_cell.angle_alpha   90.00
_cell.angle_beta   90.00
_cell.angle_gamma   90.00
#
_symmetry.space_group_name_H-M   'P 1'
#
loop_
_entity.id
_entity.type
_entity.pdbx_description
1 polymer ?
#
loop_
_entity_poly.entity_id
_entity_poly.type
_entity_poly.pdbx_seq_one_letter_code
_entity_poly.pdbx_strand_id
1 'polypeptide(L)'
;MRYEREGDDFICRIVTGDESWVHHYDPENKRQSMEYRHKNSPTPKKFKTVASAGKVLMTIFWDCQGVIHTEFLERGNTVNSDRYVETMKK
;
A
#
# COMPACT_ATOMS: atom_id res chain seq x y z
N MET A 1 -0.66 -26.31 18.72
CA MET A 1 -0.57 -24.83 18.54
C MET A 1 -1.96 -24.19 18.62
N ARG A 2 -2.10 -22.88 18.91
CA ARG A 2 -3.42 -22.23 19.07
C ARG A 2 -4.28 -22.30 17.80
N TYR A 3 -3.64 -22.17 16.64
CA TYR A 3 -4.26 -22.37 15.33
C TYR A 3 -4.86 -23.77 15.14
N GLU A 4 -4.22 -24.84 15.62
CA GLU A 4 -4.76 -26.21 15.48
C GLU A 4 -6.07 -26.44 16.26
N ARG A 5 -6.37 -25.59 17.23
CA ARG A 5 -7.59 -25.69 18.06
C ARG A 5 -8.69 -24.75 17.61
N GLU A 6 -8.33 -23.55 17.14
CA GLU A 6 -9.27 -22.47 16.83
C GLU A 6 -9.41 -22.23 15.32
N GLY A 7 -8.52 -22.78 14.47
CA GLY A 7 -8.58 -22.66 13.01
C GLY A 7 -8.62 -21.22 12.53
N ASP A 8 -9.56 -20.93 11.62
CA ASP A 8 -9.73 -19.61 11.01
C ASP A 8 -10.20 -18.54 12.02
N ASP A 9 -10.89 -18.91 13.10
CA ASP A 9 -11.29 -17.97 14.15
C ASP A 9 -10.09 -17.33 14.85
N PHE A 10 -8.95 -18.04 14.91
CA PHE A 10 -7.72 -17.47 15.42
C PHE A 10 -7.14 -16.44 14.46
N ILE A 11 -7.15 -16.72 13.15
CA ILE A 11 -6.65 -15.79 12.12
C ILE A 11 -7.50 -14.52 12.09
N CYS A 12 -8.82 -14.64 12.25
CA CYS A 12 -9.74 -13.52 12.28
C CYS A 12 -9.53 -12.56 13.47
N ARG A 13 -8.78 -12.97 14.50
CA ARG A 13 -8.45 -12.13 15.67
C ARG A 13 -7.10 -11.44 15.55
N ILE A 14 -6.33 -11.72 14.49
CA ILE A 14 -5.02 -11.13 14.28
C ILE A 14 -5.19 -9.78 13.58
N VAL A 15 -4.73 -8.74 14.25
CA VAL A 15 -4.44 -7.45 13.62
C VAL A 15 -2.98 -7.49 13.18
N THR A 16 -2.73 -7.14 11.92
CA THR A 16 -1.39 -6.96 11.38
C THR A 16 -1.21 -5.53 10.92
N GLY A 17 0.04 -5.08 10.82
CA GLY A 17 0.36 -3.80 10.25
C GLY A 17 1.71 -3.81 9.56
N ASP A 18 1.84 -2.96 8.56
CA ASP A 18 3.05 -2.85 7.73
C ASP A 18 3.25 -1.39 7.27
N GLU A 19 4.47 -1.11 6.83
CA GLU A 19 4.91 0.20 6.38
C GLU A 19 5.35 0.15 4.91
N SER A 20 4.77 1.01 4.06
CA SER A 20 5.07 1.05 2.63
C SER A 20 5.27 2.47 2.11
N TRP A 21 6.13 2.62 1.10
CA TRP A 21 6.36 3.91 0.45
C TRP A 21 5.31 4.15 -0.64
N VAL A 22 4.59 5.26 -0.55
CA VAL A 22 3.59 5.68 -1.54
C VAL A 22 4.09 6.93 -2.27
N HIS A 23 4.17 6.85 -3.59
CA HIS A 23 4.53 7.99 -4.44
C HIS A 23 3.30 8.87 -4.70
N HIS A 24 3.48 10.19 -4.77
CA HIS A 24 2.38 11.11 -5.13
C HIS A 24 1.86 10.88 -6.56
N TYR A 25 2.77 10.45 -7.44
CA TYR A 25 2.45 9.97 -8.78
C TYR A 25 3.21 8.67 -9.02
N ASP A 26 2.48 7.60 -9.26
CA ASP A 26 3.02 6.33 -9.74
C ASP A 26 2.53 6.11 -11.18
N PRO A 27 3.42 6.06 -12.18
CA PRO A 27 3.01 5.84 -13.56
C PRO A 27 2.36 4.47 -13.73
N GLU A 28 1.28 4.42 -14.53
CA GLU A 28 0.67 3.15 -14.88
C GLU A 28 1.70 2.17 -15.44
N ASN A 29 1.65 0.94 -14.96
CA ASN A 29 2.49 -0.10 -15.51
C ASN A 29 2.03 -0.47 -16.94
N LYS A 30 2.88 -1.21 -17.66
CA LYS A 30 2.57 -1.60 -19.04
C LYS A 30 1.26 -2.36 -19.18
N ARG A 31 0.87 -3.14 -18.16
CA ARG A 31 -0.35 -3.96 -18.18
C ARG A 31 -1.59 -3.10 -17.93
N GLN A 32 -1.52 -2.14 -17.02
CA GLN A 32 -2.59 -1.18 -16.71
C GLN A 32 -2.87 -0.27 -17.90
N SER A 33 -1.81 0.22 -18.55
CA SER A 33 -1.96 1.09 -19.71
C SER A 33 -2.37 0.34 -21.00
N MET A 34 -2.65 -0.96 -20.97
CA MET A 34 -3.06 -1.71 -22.17
C MET A 34 -4.40 -1.21 -22.69
N GLU A 35 -4.40 -0.75 -23.94
CA GLU A 35 -5.60 -0.34 -24.65
C GLU A 35 -5.99 -1.40 -25.68
N TYR A 36 -7.28 -1.73 -25.77
CA TYR A 36 -7.79 -2.57 -26.86
C TYR A 36 -7.78 -1.77 -28.17
N ARG A 37 -7.16 -2.32 -29.21
CA ARG A 37 -7.07 -1.67 -30.52
C ARG A 37 -7.26 -2.66 -31.68
N HIS A 38 -7.70 -2.15 -32.82
CA HIS A 38 -7.79 -2.94 -34.05
C HIS A 38 -6.40 -3.26 -34.62
N LYS A 39 -6.29 -4.42 -35.29
CA LYS A 39 -5.03 -4.97 -35.84
C LYS A 39 -4.26 -4.01 -36.76
N ASN A 40 -4.97 -3.11 -37.44
CA ASN A 40 -4.38 -2.16 -38.40
C ASN A 40 -4.19 -0.75 -37.82
N SER A 41 -4.40 -0.55 -36.51
CA SER A 41 -4.22 0.77 -35.90
C SER A 41 -2.75 1.13 -35.70
N PRO A 42 -2.35 2.41 -35.81
CA PRO A 42 -0.99 2.85 -35.52
C PRO A 42 -0.58 2.53 -34.07
N THR A 43 0.70 2.22 -33.87
CA THR A 43 1.25 1.97 -32.53
C THR A 43 1.08 3.19 -31.63
N PRO A 44 0.48 3.05 -30.44
CA PRO A 44 0.32 4.16 -29.51
C PRO A 44 1.69 4.65 -29.04
N LYS A 45 1.93 5.96 -29.17
CA LYS A 45 3.08 6.64 -28.58
C LYS A 45 2.78 6.91 -27.12
N LYS A 46 3.50 6.23 -26.23
CA LYS A 46 3.43 6.47 -24.79
C LYS A 46 4.69 7.19 -24.33
N PHE A 47 4.50 8.24 -23.54
CA PHE A 47 5.61 8.89 -22.85
C PHE A 47 6.14 7.96 -21.75
N LYS A 48 7.48 7.89 -21.61
CA LYS A 48 8.07 7.25 -20.44
C LYS A 48 7.90 8.20 -19.26
N THR A 49 7.03 7.83 -18.33
CA THR A 49 6.83 8.54 -17.08
C THR A 49 7.56 7.82 -15.96
N VAL A 50 8.18 8.58 -15.05
CA VAL A 50 8.81 8.06 -13.83
C VAL A 50 7.96 8.44 -12.63
N ALA A 51 8.03 7.65 -11.56
CA ALA A 51 7.37 7.98 -10.31
C ALA A 51 7.87 9.33 -9.76
N SER A 52 7.00 10.06 -9.06
CA SER A 52 7.38 11.33 -8.47
C SER A 52 8.49 11.17 -7.43
N ALA A 53 9.42 12.13 -7.39
CA ALA A 53 10.45 12.19 -6.33
C ALA A 53 9.85 12.36 -4.93
N GLY A 54 8.66 12.98 -4.84
CA GLY A 54 7.88 13.03 -3.61
C GLY A 54 7.28 11.65 -3.31
N LYS A 55 7.61 11.10 -2.15
CA LYS A 55 6.97 9.91 -1.58
C LYS A 55 6.70 10.14 -0.09
N VAL A 56 5.63 9.53 0.40
CA VAL A 56 5.24 9.49 1.82
C VAL A 56 5.38 8.05 2.31
N LEU A 57 5.68 7.87 3.59
CA LEU A 57 5.62 6.54 4.20
C LEU A 57 4.20 6.34 4.73
N MET A 58 3.54 5.26 4.35
CA MET A 58 2.22 4.89 4.80
C MET A 58 2.35 3.73 5.78
N THR A 59 1.82 3.89 6.99
CA THR A 59 1.65 2.82 7.96
C THR A 59 0.19 2.40 7.95
N ILE A 60 -0.09 1.12 7.76
CA ILE A 60 -1.44 0.58 7.68
C ILE A 60 -1.60 -0.58 8.66
N PHE A 61 -2.75 -0.64 9.34
CA PHE A 61 -3.16 -1.75 10.18
C PHE A 61 -4.48 -2.32 9.67
N TRP A 62 -4.58 -3.64 9.61
CA TRP A 62 -5.78 -4.34 9.14
C TRP A 62 -5.96 -5.69 9.84
N ASP A 63 -7.21 -6.14 9.86
CA ASP A 63 -7.61 -7.47 10.32
C ASP A 63 -8.30 -8.24 9.18
N CYS A 64 -8.98 -9.34 9.50
CA CYS A 64 -9.73 -10.12 8.52
C CYS A 64 -10.97 -9.39 7.95
N GLN A 65 -11.45 -8.34 8.61
CA GLN A 65 -12.63 -7.57 8.21
C GLN A 65 -12.24 -6.39 7.31
N GLY A 66 -11.05 -5.83 7.53
CA GLY A 66 -10.50 -4.81 6.65
C GLY A 66 -9.50 -3.89 7.34
N VAL A 67 -9.36 -2.70 6.77
CA VAL A 67 -8.41 -1.69 7.25
C VAL A 67 -8.94 -1.03 8.52
N ILE A 68 -8.17 -1.13 9.59
CA ILE A 68 -8.48 -0.54 10.90
C ILE A 68 -7.92 0.88 10.99
N HIS A 69 -6.66 1.08 10.55
CA HIS A 69 -5.99 2.35 10.67
C HIS A 69 -5.02 2.59 9.52
N THR A 70 -4.91 3.86 9.08
CA THR A 70 -3.94 4.30 8.09
C THR A 70 -3.37 5.65 8.51
N GLU A 71 -2.05 5.75 8.55
CA GLU A 71 -1.33 6.99 8.80
C GLU A 71 -0.35 7.28 7.66
N PHE A 72 -0.27 8.54 7.24
CA PHE A 72 0.66 8.99 6.22
C PHE A 72 1.69 9.93 6.84
N LEU A 73 2.96 9.58 6.66
CA LEU A 73 4.09 10.36 7.12
C LEU A 73 4.70 11.15 5.96
N GLU A 74 4.58 12.47 6.04
CA GLU A 74 5.15 13.37 5.05
C GLU A 74 6.68 13.33 5.02
N ARG A 75 7.22 13.59 3.83
CA ARG A 75 8.65 13.59 3.55
C ARG A 75 9.40 14.54 4.49
N GLY A 76 10.37 14.01 5.22
CA GLY A 76 11.19 14.75 6.17
C GLY A 76 10.93 14.39 7.63
N ASN A 77 9.84 13.66 7.91
CA ASN A 77 9.66 13.01 9.20
C ASN A 77 10.22 11.58 9.15
N THR A 78 10.86 11.16 10.23
CA THR A 78 11.35 9.78 10.42
C THR A 78 10.40 9.04 11.33
N VAL A 79 10.09 7.78 11.03
CA VAL A 79 9.42 6.89 11.99
C VAL A 79 10.38 6.69 13.16
N ASN A 80 10.13 7.38 14.27
CA ASN A 80 10.81 7.14 15.53
C ASN A 80 9.94 6.21 16.39
N SER A 81 10.56 5.58 17.39
CA SER A 81 9.84 4.70 18.30
C SER A 81 8.69 5.41 19.01
N ASP A 82 8.86 6.69 19.34
CA ASP A 82 7.86 7.45 20.11
C ASP A 82 6.56 7.67 19.31
N ARG A 83 6.67 8.00 18.02
CA ARG A 83 5.50 8.15 17.14
C ARG A 83 4.80 6.83 16.88
N TYR A 84 5.55 5.74 16.72
CA TYR A 84 4.94 4.41 16.57
C TYR A 84 4.08 4.05 17.79
N VAL A 85 4.55 4.39 19.00
CA VAL A 85 3.77 4.23 20.24
C VAL A 85 2.53 5.13 20.25
N GLU A 86 2.60 6.35 19.73
CA GLU A 86 1.42 7.22 19.59
C GLU A 86 0.39 6.68 18.59
N THR A 87 0.83 6.18 17.44
CA THR A 87 -0.04 5.55 16.44
C THR A 87 -0.77 4.34 17.02
N MET A 88 -0.08 3.50 17.82
CA MET A 88 -0.71 2.36 18.50
C MET A 88 -1.66 2.74 19.65
N LYS A 89 -1.57 3.97 20.18
CA LYS A 89 -2.44 4.45 21.25
C LYS A 89 -3.73 5.09 20.74
N LYS A 90 -3.81 5.42 19.45
CA LYS A 90 -5.02 5.92 18.80
C LYS A 90 -6.01 4.79 18.55
#